data_AF-A0A2E6KN61-F1
#
_entry.id   AF-A0A2E6KN61-F1
#
_cell.length_a   1.000
_cell.length_b   1.000
_cell.length_c   1.000
_cell.angle_alpha   90.00
_cell.angle_beta   90.00
_cell.angle_gamma   90.00
#
_symmetry.space_group_name_H-M   'P 1'
#
loop_
_entity.id
_entity.type
_entity.pdbx_description
1 polymer ?
#
loop_
_entity_poly.entity_id
_entity_poly.type
_entity_poly.pdbx_seq_one_letter_code
_entity_poly.pdbx_strand_id
1 'polypeptide(L)'
;MKIKDKKKDQCNPVNERMKYKYRKHVRRIGQKDEKTVLATLKHIRDFEIYISFAGFEKFNDGIADKYMQAMFRGNLSLSYINDNIRSLKDFLNWLERQRGYRSKINYNHIDYLNISRNQRKTAKATEYQKSYKYDQIIQVIRQMPDKSDKEKRDKALISMQALCTLRISELRTVKMKSLIEEEGQYFIYVCPKNMNVKFAKIRHAVFIPLPNDIIDNVLLWRDHLRALGFNDGDPFFPKVDNHFGKTNLLEQTIQKTAIKSDTTIRDVFKKAFESAGLEYIKPHSFRKTLARYAETQSPAFLNAVRQNLGHESIDTTLSSYGQLSVAEQRKIISSVSFD
;
A
#
# COMPACT_ATOMS: atom_id res chain seq x y z
N MET A 1 -16.63 0.96 -28.05
CA MET A 1 -15.74 -0.22 -27.90
C MET A 1 -14.81 -0.30 -29.10
N LYS A 2 -13.67 0.42 -29.12
CA LYS A 2 -12.65 0.36 -30.20
C LYS A 2 -11.46 1.27 -29.84
N ILE A 3 -10.25 0.84 -30.21
CA ILE A 3 -8.89 1.35 -29.91
C ILE A 3 -8.18 0.71 -28.70
N LYS A 4 -8.75 0.64 -27.49
CA LYS A 4 -8.03 0.02 -26.34
C LYS A 4 -7.90 -1.51 -26.39
N ASP A 5 -8.85 -2.21 -27.00
CA ASP A 5 -8.86 -3.69 -27.02
C ASP A 5 -8.09 -4.32 -28.19
N LYS A 6 -7.83 -3.59 -29.29
CA LYS A 6 -7.19 -4.15 -30.50
C LYS A 6 -5.68 -4.38 -30.38
N LYS A 7 -4.99 -3.79 -29.40
CA LYS A 7 -3.52 -3.91 -29.23
C LYS A 7 -3.09 -4.95 -28.18
N LYS A 8 -4.04 -5.68 -27.59
CA LYS A 8 -3.75 -6.62 -26.48
C LYS A 8 -2.92 -7.81 -26.96
N ASP A 9 -3.19 -8.31 -28.17
CA ASP A 9 -2.56 -9.51 -28.74
C ASP A 9 -1.40 -9.22 -29.71
N GLN A 10 -1.16 -7.94 -30.02
CA GLN A 10 -0.04 -7.57 -30.89
C GLN A 10 1.29 -7.72 -30.14
N CYS A 11 2.25 -8.39 -30.76
CA CYS A 11 3.58 -8.57 -30.18
C CYS A 11 4.66 -8.56 -31.27
N ASN A 12 5.87 -8.22 -30.85
CA ASN A 12 7.06 -8.41 -31.65
C ASN A 12 7.87 -9.55 -31.03
N PRO A 13 8.07 -10.69 -31.73
CA PRO A 13 8.75 -11.85 -31.17
C PRO A 13 10.17 -11.54 -30.66
N VAL A 14 10.87 -10.61 -31.30
CA VAL A 14 12.21 -10.16 -30.85
C VAL A 14 12.10 -9.41 -29.53
N ASN A 15 11.15 -8.48 -29.41
CA ASN A 15 10.92 -7.73 -28.18
C ASN A 15 10.49 -8.64 -27.03
N GLU A 16 9.59 -9.60 -27.27
CA GLU A 16 9.15 -10.55 -26.23
C GLU A 16 10.32 -11.40 -25.71
N ARG A 17 11.23 -11.84 -26.59
CA ARG A 17 12.47 -12.52 -26.17
C ARG A 17 13.34 -11.63 -25.29
N MET A 18 13.49 -10.34 -25.64
CA MET A 18 14.30 -9.41 -24.84
C MET A 18 13.63 -9.08 -23.50
N LYS A 19 12.32 -8.86 -23.45
CA LYS A 19 11.57 -8.68 -22.21
C LYS A 19 11.65 -9.91 -21.31
N TYR A 20 11.59 -11.12 -21.87
CA TYR A 20 11.77 -12.36 -21.10
C TYR A 20 13.19 -12.45 -20.48
N LYS A 21 14.23 -12.10 -21.25
CA LYS A 21 15.61 -12.03 -20.73
C LYS A 21 15.74 -10.95 -19.65
N TYR A 22 15.17 -9.77 -19.87
CA TYR A 22 15.19 -8.68 -18.89
C TYR A 22 14.43 -9.05 -17.62
N ARG A 23 13.29 -9.74 -17.73
CA ARG A 23 12.54 -10.30 -16.60
C ARG A 23 13.43 -11.18 -15.72
N LYS A 24 14.24 -12.05 -16.33
CA LYS A 24 15.22 -12.88 -15.61
C LYS A 24 16.31 -12.02 -14.95
N HIS A 25 16.81 -11.00 -15.65
CA HIS A 25 17.80 -10.06 -15.13
C HIS A 25 17.28 -9.31 -13.90
N VAL A 26 16.12 -8.65 -13.99
CA VAL A 26 15.52 -7.89 -12.87
C VAL A 26 15.22 -8.81 -11.67
N ARG A 27 14.73 -10.03 -11.92
CA ARG A 27 14.44 -10.99 -10.84
C ARG A 27 15.69 -11.54 -10.16
N ARG A 28 16.70 -11.97 -10.93
CA ARG A 28 17.89 -12.66 -10.39
C ARG A 28 19.00 -11.72 -9.99
N ILE A 29 19.36 -10.79 -10.86
CA ILE A 29 20.47 -9.85 -10.64
C ILE A 29 19.98 -8.64 -9.85
N GLY A 30 18.81 -8.09 -10.22
CA GLY A 30 18.20 -6.99 -9.48
C GLY A 30 17.55 -7.40 -8.15
N GLN A 31 17.45 -8.71 -7.87
CA GLN A 31 16.85 -9.30 -6.67
C GLN A 31 15.45 -8.74 -6.36
N LYS A 32 14.69 -8.38 -7.40
CA LYS A 32 13.36 -7.78 -7.25
C LYS A 32 12.29 -8.85 -7.13
N ASP A 33 11.27 -8.55 -6.33
CA ASP A 33 10.08 -9.38 -6.20
C ASP A 33 9.25 -9.39 -7.50
N GLU A 34 8.36 -10.38 -7.61
CA GLU A 34 7.53 -10.56 -8.81
C GLU A 34 6.66 -9.33 -9.11
N LYS A 35 6.16 -8.66 -8.07
CA LYS A 35 5.34 -7.45 -8.22
C LYS A 35 6.12 -6.32 -8.89
N THR A 36 7.37 -6.08 -8.48
CA THR A 36 8.24 -5.06 -9.09
C THR A 36 8.62 -5.43 -10.52
N VAL A 37 8.85 -6.73 -10.78
CA VAL A 37 9.13 -7.23 -12.13
C VAL A 37 7.94 -6.97 -13.05
N LEU A 38 6.71 -7.31 -12.62
CA LEU A 38 5.50 -7.07 -13.41
C LEU A 38 5.24 -5.58 -13.65
N ALA A 39 5.45 -4.73 -12.64
CA ALA A 39 5.33 -3.28 -12.79
C ALA A 39 6.32 -2.72 -13.82
N THR A 40 7.58 -3.15 -13.76
CA THR A 40 8.62 -2.78 -14.74
C THR A 40 8.22 -3.21 -16.17
N LEU A 41 7.76 -4.45 -16.34
CA LEU A 41 7.33 -4.96 -17.65
C LEU A 41 6.10 -4.23 -18.20
N LYS A 42 5.19 -3.78 -17.33
CA LYS A 42 4.05 -2.94 -17.73
C LYS A 42 4.54 -1.63 -18.36
N HIS A 43 5.50 -0.95 -17.74
CA HIS A 43 6.05 0.30 -18.29
C HIS A 43 6.77 0.10 -19.63
N ILE A 44 7.49 -1.01 -19.80
CA ILE A 44 8.11 -1.35 -21.09
C ILE A 44 7.03 -1.62 -22.15
N ARG A 45 5.93 -2.30 -21.78
CA ARG A 45 4.80 -2.56 -22.68
C ARG A 45 4.10 -1.28 -23.11
N ASP A 46 3.98 -0.28 -22.22
CA ASP A 46 3.43 1.03 -22.58
C ASP A 46 4.26 1.68 -23.71
N PHE A 47 5.58 1.59 -23.63
CA PHE A 47 6.49 2.06 -24.68
C PHE A 47 6.34 1.26 -25.98
N GLU A 48 6.21 -0.07 -25.91
CA GLU A 48 5.94 -0.89 -27.11
C GLU A 48 4.64 -0.51 -27.80
N ILE A 49 3.57 -0.29 -27.03
CA ILE A 49 2.27 0.15 -27.55
C ILE A 49 2.42 1.48 -28.31
N TYR A 50 3.25 2.38 -27.77
CA TYR A 50 3.55 3.67 -28.36
C TYR A 50 4.31 3.54 -29.69
N ILE A 51 5.39 2.76 -29.74
CA ILE A 51 6.14 2.49 -30.98
C ILE A 51 5.44 1.48 -31.91
N SER A 52 4.18 1.15 -31.63
CA SER A 52 3.36 0.20 -32.40
C SER A 52 4.05 -1.15 -32.61
N PHE A 53 4.71 -1.64 -31.56
CA PHE A 53 5.46 -2.91 -31.54
C PHE A 53 6.60 -2.99 -32.54
N ALA A 54 7.13 -1.85 -32.99
CA ALA A 54 8.43 -1.83 -33.65
C ALA A 54 9.52 -2.42 -32.73
N GLY A 55 10.61 -2.89 -33.34
CA GLY A 55 11.75 -3.37 -32.58
C GLY A 55 12.37 -2.27 -31.72
N PHE A 56 12.81 -2.63 -30.51
CA PHE A 56 13.42 -1.67 -29.57
C PHE A 56 14.70 -1.02 -30.13
N GLU A 57 15.35 -1.66 -31.10
CA GLU A 57 16.53 -1.14 -31.77
C GLU A 57 16.29 0.15 -32.56
N LYS A 58 15.02 0.51 -32.81
CA LYS A 58 14.68 1.79 -33.44
C LYS A 58 14.80 2.97 -32.49
N PHE A 59 14.95 2.74 -31.19
CA PHE A 59 14.99 3.80 -30.18
C PHE A 59 16.09 4.84 -30.48
N ASN A 60 15.70 6.11 -30.41
CA ASN A 60 16.60 7.26 -30.51
C ASN A 60 16.01 8.44 -29.71
N ASP A 61 16.77 9.53 -29.64
CA ASP A 61 16.39 10.80 -29.02
C ASP A 61 15.06 11.34 -29.55
N GLY A 62 14.85 11.34 -30.87
CA GLY A 62 13.60 11.77 -31.48
C GLY A 62 12.37 10.94 -31.06
N ILE A 63 12.53 9.64 -30.84
CA ILE A 63 11.48 8.77 -30.29
C ILE A 63 11.29 9.03 -28.79
N ALA A 64 12.36 9.25 -28.04
CA ALA A 64 12.30 9.60 -26.63
C ALA A 64 11.47 10.87 -26.43
N ASP A 65 11.77 11.93 -27.17
CA ASP A 65 11.05 13.22 -27.09
C ASP A 65 9.57 13.07 -27.43
N LYS A 66 9.26 12.37 -28.53
CA LYS A 66 7.86 12.16 -28.92
C LYS A 66 7.11 11.29 -27.92
N TYR A 67 7.76 10.31 -27.29
CA TYR A 67 7.16 9.47 -26.25
C TYR A 67 6.88 10.29 -24.98
N MET A 68 7.83 11.14 -24.57
CA MET A 68 7.66 12.08 -23.46
C MET A 68 6.49 13.02 -23.71
N GLN A 69 6.41 13.64 -24.89
CA GLN A 69 5.29 14.51 -25.28
C GLN A 69 3.95 13.76 -25.24
N ALA A 70 3.91 12.52 -25.72
CA ALA A 70 2.70 11.71 -25.69
C ALA A 70 2.25 11.39 -24.25
N MET A 71 3.18 11.10 -23.34
CA MET A 71 2.87 10.87 -21.93
C MET A 71 2.26 12.11 -21.26
N PHE A 72 2.79 13.30 -21.54
CA PHE A 72 2.24 14.56 -21.02
C PHE A 72 0.87 14.88 -21.63
N ARG A 73 0.68 14.68 -22.93
CA ARG A 73 -0.63 14.88 -23.59
C ARG A 73 -1.69 13.88 -23.12
N GLY A 74 -1.27 12.69 -22.67
CA GLY A 74 -2.14 11.64 -22.15
C GLY A 74 -2.74 11.92 -20.75
N ASN A 75 -2.47 13.09 -20.17
CA ASN A 75 -2.91 13.48 -18.82
C ASN A 75 -2.55 12.44 -17.73
N LEU A 76 -1.37 11.83 -17.86
CA LEU A 76 -0.83 10.90 -16.87
C LEU A 76 -0.26 11.68 -15.67
N SER A 77 -0.36 11.11 -14.47
CA SER A 77 0.24 11.74 -13.29
C SER A 77 1.76 11.80 -13.40
N LEU A 78 2.37 12.87 -12.86
CA LEU A 78 3.83 13.01 -12.87
C LEU A 78 4.55 11.85 -12.17
N SER A 79 3.94 11.25 -11.14
CA SER A 79 4.46 10.04 -10.50
C SER A 79 4.49 8.85 -11.47
N TYR A 80 3.43 8.64 -12.25
CA TYR A 80 3.38 7.57 -13.24
C TYR A 80 4.44 7.78 -14.33
N ILE A 81 4.53 9.02 -14.85
CA ILE A 81 5.52 9.39 -15.87
C ILE A 81 6.93 9.12 -15.35
N ASN A 82 7.24 9.56 -14.13
CA ASN A 82 8.54 9.34 -13.50
C ASN A 82 8.89 7.85 -13.34
N ASP A 83 7.96 7.03 -12.87
CA ASP A 83 8.17 5.59 -12.72
C ASP A 83 8.33 4.87 -14.06
N ASN A 84 7.50 5.23 -15.06
CA ASN A 84 7.58 4.68 -16.40
C ASN A 84 8.94 4.97 -17.04
N ILE A 85 9.36 6.25 -17.01
CA ILE A 85 10.65 6.69 -17.54
C ILE A 85 11.80 5.96 -16.86
N ARG A 86 11.81 5.89 -15.52
CA ARG A 86 12.88 5.19 -14.80
C ARG A 86 12.98 3.73 -15.23
N SER A 87 11.86 3.00 -15.23
CA SER A 87 11.83 1.60 -15.66
C SER A 87 12.25 1.41 -17.12
N LEU A 88 11.86 2.33 -18.01
CA LEU A 88 12.22 2.29 -19.42
C LEU A 88 13.72 2.59 -19.62
N LYS A 89 14.28 3.59 -18.93
CA LYS A 89 15.72 3.89 -18.94
C LYS A 89 16.52 2.69 -18.46
N ASP A 90 16.15 2.11 -17.32
CA ASP A 90 16.85 0.94 -16.77
C ASP A 90 16.85 -0.23 -17.78
N PHE A 91 15.72 -0.44 -18.45
CA PHE A 91 15.60 -1.45 -19.51
C PHE A 91 16.47 -1.15 -20.73
N LEU A 92 16.43 0.08 -21.26
CA LEU A 92 17.21 0.47 -22.43
C LEU A 92 18.71 0.43 -22.15
N ASN A 93 19.13 0.87 -20.95
CA ASN A 93 20.51 0.77 -20.49
C ASN A 93 20.98 -0.69 -20.42
N TRP A 94 20.14 -1.58 -19.89
CA TRP A 94 20.43 -3.01 -19.95
C TRP A 94 20.48 -3.53 -21.39
N LEU A 95 19.55 -3.07 -22.24
CA LEU A 95 19.36 -3.55 -23.61
C LEU A 95 20.53 -3.16 -24.51
N GLU A 96 21.09 -1.95 -24.37
CA GLU A 96 22.24 -1.49 -25.17
C GLU A 96 23.43 -2.43 -25.05
N ARG A 97 23.56 -3.11 -23.91
CA ARG A 97 24.69 -4.02 -23.61
C ARG A 97 24.48 -5.42 -24.17
N GLN A 98 23.30 -5.70 -24.72
CA GLN A 98 22.97 -7.02 -25.25
C GLN A 98 23.46 -7.16 -26.70
N ARG A 99 23.87 -8.39 -27.05
CA ARG A 99 24.23 -8.74 -28.43
C ARG A 99 23.09 -8.39 -29.39
N GLY A 100 23.41 -7.66 -30.45
CA GLY A 100 22.46 -7.19 -31.47
C GLY A 100 21.87 -5.79 -31.23
N TYR A 101 22.14 -5.17 -30.07
CA TYR A 101 21.65 -3.83 -29.71
C TYR A 101 22.75 -2.80 -29.47
N ARG A 102 23.98 -3.24 -29.15
CA ARG A 102 25.13 -2.34 -28.86
C ARG A 102 25.45 -1.32 -29.94
N SER A 103 25.27 -1.67 -31.22
CA SER A 103 25.47 -0.76 -32.35
C SER A 103 24.20 -0.01 -32.76
N LYS A 104 23.05 -0.29 -32.13
CA LYS A 104 21.73 0.20 -32.56
C LYS A 104 21.11 1.18 -31.57
N ILE A 105 21.43 1.05 -30.28
CA ILE A 105 20.94 1.96 -29.24
C ILE A 105 22.14 2.76 -28.71
N ASN A 106 22.06 4.08 -28.86
CA ASN A 106 23.05 5.00 -28.30
C ASN A 106 22.67 5.34 -26.85
N TYR A 107 23.62 5.17 -25.92
CA TYR A 107 23.47 5.53 -24.52
C TYR A 107 22.99 6.98 -24.33
N ASN A 108 23.55 7.93 -25.09
CA ASN A 108 23.20 9.34 -24.98
C ASN A 108 21.74 9.62 -25.37
N HIS A 109 21.14 8.80 -26.23
CA HIS A 109 19.72 8.94 -26.60
C HIS A 109 18.80 8.56 -25.44
N ILE A 110 19.24 7.64 -24.55
CA ILE A 110 18.46 7.20 -23.39
C ILE A 110 18.28 8.36 -22.39
N ASP A 111 19.25 9.29 -22.34
CA ASP A 111 19.19 10.46 -21.48
C ASP A 111 18.16 11.51 -21.87
N TYR A 112 17.55 11.41 -23.06
CA TYR A 112 16.40 12.24 -23.42
C TYR A 112 15.11 11.81 -22.69
N LEU A 113 15.06 10.60 -22.14
CA LEU A 113 13.97 10.16 -21.26
C LEU A 113 14.11 10.78 -19.88
N ASN A 114 13.85 12.07 -19.74
CA ASN A 114 13.97 12.79 -18.47
C ASN A 114 12.86 13.82 -18.31
N ILE A 115 12.34 13.95 -17.08
CA ILE A 115 11.54 15.10 -16.66
C ILE A 115 12.42 16.07 -15.87
N SER A 116 12.02 17.35 -15.84
CA SER A 116 12.74 18.40 -15.10
C SER A 116 12.86 18.10 -13.61
N ARG A 117 13.88 18.67 -12.95
CA ARG A 117 14.05 18.54 -11.49
C ARG A 117 12.80 19.00 -10.73
N ASN A 118 12.15 20.07 -11.18
CA ASN A 118 10.90 20.55 -10.59
C ASN A 118 9.77 19.54 -10.77
N GLN A 119 9.57 18.98 -11.97
CA GLN A 119 8.57 17.92 -12.18
C GLN A 119 8.84 16.68 -11.31
N ARG A 120 10.11 16.29 -11.10
CA ARG A 120 10.45 15.21 -10.15
C ARG A 120 10.09 15.54 -8.71
N LYS A 121 10.30 16.79 -8.28
CA LYS A 121 9.90 17.26 -6.95
C LYS A 121 8.38 17.26 -6.82
N THR A 122 7.67 17.80 -7.81
CA THR A 122 6.20 17.80 -7.88
C THR A 122 5.63 16.39 -7.87
N ALA A 123 6.24 15.44 -8.60
CA ALA A 123 5.83 14.02 -8.61
C ALA A 123 5.91 13.37 -7.22
N LYS A 124 6.78 13.87 -6.35
CA LYS A 124 6.97 13.40 -4.98
C LYS A 124 6.20 14.22 -3.95
N ALA A 125 5.65 15.36 -4.34
CA ALA A 125 4.92 16.24 -3.44
C ALA A 125 3.64 15.54 -2.97
N THR A 126 3.38 15.62 -1.67
CA THR A 126 2.14 15.11 -1.07
C THR A 126 1.11 16.22 -1.04
N GLU A 127 -0.14 15.88 -1.36
CA GLU A 127 -1.25 16.80 -1.19
C GLU A 127 -1.56 17.02 0.29
N TYR A 128 -2.16 18.17 0.60
CA TYR A 128 -2.71 18.41 1.94
C TYR A 128 -3.74 17.33 2.27
N GLN A 129 -3.60 16.76 3.46
CA GLN A 129 -4.53 15.78 3.99
C GLN A 129 -5.02 16.27 5.34
N LYS A 130 -6.34 16.33 5.49
CA LYS A 130 -6.99 16.68 6.76
C LYS A 130 -6.48 15.75 7.87
N SER A 131 -6.20 16.34 9.03
CA SER A 131 -5.79 15.58 10.20
C SER A 131 -7.00 14.84 10.77
N TYR A 132 -6.87 13.53 11.00
CA TYR A 132 -7.91 12.71 11.62
C TYR A 132 -7.64 12.57 13.10
N LYS A 133 -8.67 12.76 13.93
CA LYS A 133 -8.58 12.60 15.37
C LYS A 133 -8.98 11.18 15.78
N TYR A 134 -8.35 10.65 16.83
CA TYR A 134 -8.73 9.36 17.40
C TYR A 134 -10.18 9.33 17.84
N ASP A 135 -10.72 10.44 18.34
CA ASP A 135 -12.14 10.55 18.74
C ASP A 135 -13.09 10.21 17.60
N GLN A 136 -12.81 10.67 16.39
CA GLN A 136 -13.61 10.36 15.21
C GLN A 136 -13.52 8.88 14.85
N ILE A 137 -12.32 8.29 14.93
CA ILE A 137 -12.10 6.86 14.67
C ILE A 137 -12.87 6.01 15.69
N ILE A 138 -12.80 6.36 16.97
CA ILE A 138 -13.52 5.69 18.07
C ILE A 138 -15.03 5.79 17.84
N GLN A 139 -15.53 6.98 17.49
CA GLN A 139 -16.95 7.19 17.18
C GLN A 139 -17.41 6.30 16.02
N VAL A 140 -16.65 6.23 14.92
CA VAL A 140 -16.95 5.36 13.77
C VAL A 140 -17.08 3.92 14.24
N ILE A 141 -16.10 3.40 14.98
CA ILE A 141 -16.09 2.00 15.43
C ILE A 141 -17.30 1.71 16.33
N ARG A 142 -17.64 2.61 17.25
CA ARG A 142 -18.79 2.44 18.16
C ARG A 142 -20.12 2.39 17.43
N GLN A 143 -20.26 3.09 16.30
CA GLN A 143 -21.46 3.09 15.47
C GLN A 143 -21.55 1.88 14.53
N MET A 144 -20.48 1.09 14.38
CA MET A 144 -20.53 -0.09 13.54
C MET A 144 -21.45 -1.16 14.14
N PRO A 145 -22.29 -1.81 13.31
CA PRO A 145 -23.11 -2.93 13.75
C PRO A 145 -22.25 -4.14 14.15
N ASP A 146 -22.84 -5.05 14.91
CA ASP A 146 -22.16 -6.23 15.48
C ASP A 146 -23.07 -7.45 15.63
N LYS A 147 -24.15 -7.54 14.85
CA LYS A 147 -25.15 -8.61 15.01
C LYS A 147 -24.75 -9.88 14.28
N SER A 148 -24.31 -9.76 13.03
CA SER A 148 -23.84 -10.89 12.23
C SER A 148 -22.32 -11.10 12.33
N ASP A 149 -21.84 -12.28 11.96
CA ASP A 149 -20.42 -12.60 11.99
C ASP A 149 -19.61 -11.68 11.07
N LYS A 150 -20.20 -11.32 9.92
CA LYS A 150 -19.62 -10.33 9.02
C LYS A 150 -19.44 -8.97 9.70
N GLU A 151 -20.43 -8.51 10.45
CA GLU A 151 -20.40 -7.22 11.14
C GLU A 151 -19.40 -7.21 12.30
N LYS A 152 -19.40 -8.27 13.14
CA LYS A 152 -18.42 -8.46 14.20
C LYS A 152 -16.99 -8.47 13.65
N ARG A 153 -16.75 -9.22 12.57
CA ARG A 153 -15.47 -9.25 11.87
C ARG A 153 -15.06 -7.86 11.39
N ASP A 154 -15.96 -7.15 10.71
CA ASP A 154 -15.66 -5.84 10.13
C ASP A 154 -15.36 -4.80 11.22
N LYS A 155 -16.11 -4.82 12.34
CA LYS A 155 -15.87 -3.99 13.53
C LYS A 155 -14.52 -4.31 14.18
N ALA A 156 -14.23 -5.59 14.41
CA ALA A 156 -12.94 -6.05 14.91
C ALA A 156 -11.76 -5.66 13.99
N LEU A 157 -11.99 -5.67 12.68
CA LEU A 157 -10.98 -5.32 11.68
C LEU A 157 -10.59 -3.84 11.76
N ILE A 158 -11.57 -2.93 11.86
CA ILE A 158 -11.29 -1.50 12.01
C ILE A 158 -10.71 -1.21 13.41
N SER A 159 -11.22 -1.87 14.46
CA SER A 159 -10.63 -1.82 15.81
C SER A 159 -9.14 -2.21 15.80
N MET A 160 -8.78 -3.35 15.20
CA MET A 160 -7.38 -3.78 15.14
C MET A 160 -6.52 -2.77 14.35
N GLN A 161 -7.06 -2.16 13.29
CA GLN A 161 -6.35 -1.09 12.59
C GLN A 161 -6.15 0.16 13.47
N ALA A 162 -7.13 0.53 14.28
CA ALA A 162 -7.02 1.63 15.24
C ALA A 162 -5.96 1.37 16.31
N LEU A 163 -5.89 0.12 16.80
CA LEU A 163 -4.98 -0.29 17.87
C LEU A 163 -3.54 -0.49 17.39
N CYS A 164 -3.33 -1.09 16.21
CA CYS A 164 -1.99 -1.52 15.76
C CYS A 164 -1.45 -0.73 14.57
N THR A 165 -2.33 -0.06 13.82
CA THR A 165 -1.98 0.69 12.60
C THR A 165 -1.20 -0.14 11.56
N LEU A 166 -1.58 -1.41 11.38
CA LEU A 166 -0.95 -2.32 10.43
C LEU A 166 -1.01 -1.79 8.99
N ARG A 167 -0.10 -2.25 8.13
CA ARG A 167 -0.29 -2.07 6.69
C ARG A 167 -1.46 -2.94 6.25
N ILE A 168 -2.20 -2.50 5.24
CA ILE A 168 -3.40 -3.21 4.77
C ILE A 168 -3.15 -4.67 4.41
N SER A 169 -1.97 -5.00 3.85
CA SER A 169 -1.59 -6.38 3.55
C SER A 169 -1.35 -7.22 4.80
N GLU A 170 -0.78 -6.62 5.84
CA GLU A 170 -0.54 -7.25 7.15
C GLU A 170 -1.90 -7.48 7.82
N LEU A 171 -2.76 -6.46 7.88
CA LEU A 171 -4.13 -6.59 8.41
C LEU A 171 -4.93 -7.69 7.70
N ARG A 172 -4.81 -7.78 6.37
CA ARG A 172 -5.51 -8.81 5.57
C ARG A 172 -5.05 -10.23 5.84
N THR A 173 -3.78 -10.41 6.21
CA THR A 173 -3.12 -11.72 6.29
C THR A 173 -2.68 -12.09 7.70
N VAL A 174 -3.02 -11.27 8.69
CA VAL A 174 -2.77 -11.55 10.10
C VAL A 174 -3.49 -12.86 10.49
N LYS A 175 -2.78 -13.69 11.24
CA LYS A 175 -3.24 -15.00 11.70
C LYS A 175 -3.58 -14.96 13.17
N MET A 176 -4.41 -15.90 13.63
CA MET A 176 -4.81 -16.04 15.04
C MET A 176 -3.62 -15.99 16.00
N LYS A 177 -2.55 -16.75 15.73
CA LYS A 177 -1.33 -16.78 16.57
C LYS A 177 -0.52 -15.48 16.63
N SER A 178 -0.86 -14.49 15.80
CA SER A 178 -0.09 -13.25 15.74
C SER A 178 -0.48 -12.31 16.87
N LEU A 179 -1.69 -12.44 17.43
CA LEU A 179 -2.13 -11.68 18.60
C LEU A 179 -1.57 -12.35 19.86
N ILE A 180 -0.73 -11.61 20.58
CA ILE A 180 -0.06 -12.05 21.79
C ILE A 180 -0.40 -11.08 22.91
N GLU A 181 -0.55 -11.62 24.10
CA GLU A 181 -0.57 -10.88 25.36
C GLU A 181 0.71 -11.22 26.12
N GLU A 182 1.45 -10.19 26.54
CA GLU A 182 2.64 -10.33 27.37
C GLU A 182 2.66 -9.15 28.34
N GLU A 183 2.87 -9.40 29.63
CA GLU A 183 2.94 -8.35 30.67
C GLU A 183 1.71 -7.40 30.69
N GLY A 184 0.52 -7.94 30.41
CA GLY A 184 -0.72 -7.16 30.35
C GLY A 184 -0.82 -6.23 29.14
N GLN A 185 0.06 -6.38 28.15
CA GLN A 185 0.04 -5.63 26.90
C GLN A 185 -0.30 -6.54 25.72
N TYR A 186 -1.23 -6.10 24.87
CA TYR A 186 -1.55 -6.78 23.63
C TYR A 186 -0.72 -6.23 22.46
N PHE A 187 -0.25 -7.14 21.59
CA PHE A 187 0.40 -6.75 20.36
C PHE A 187 0.18 -7.76 19.24
N ILE A 188 0.31 -7.30 18.00
CA ILE A 188 0.44 -8.17 16.84
C ILE A 188 1.93 -8.39 16.56
N TYR A 189 2.39 -9.63 16.71
CA TYR A 189 3.72 -10.04 16.27
C TYR A 189 3.76 -10.12 14.73
N VAL A 190 4.28 -9.07 14.11
CA VAL A 190 4.38 -8.98 12.66
C VAL A 190 5.62 -9.73 12.21
N CYS A 191 5.43 -10.86 11.53
CA CYS A 191 6.50 -11.71 11.04
C CYS A 191 6.23 -12.16 9.59
N PRO A 192 7.18 -11.97 8.64
CA PRO A 192 7.00 -12.36 7.24
C PRO A 192 6.84 -13.87 7.03
N LYS A 193 7.23 -14.69 8.01
CA LYS A 193 6.98 -16.15 7.99
C LYS A 193 5.49 -16.49 8.09
N ASN A 194 4.69 -15.58 8.64
CA ASN A 194 3.30 -15.84 9.02
C ASN A 194 2.29 -14.96 8.27
N MET A 195 2.71 -13.83 7.71
CA MET A 195 1.83 -12.86 7.03
C MET A 195 2.57 -12.05 5.97
N ASN A 196 1.84 -11.29 5.15
CA ASN A 196 2.41 -10.48 4.07
C ASN A 196 2.94 -9.13 4.58
N VAL A 197 4.24 -9.09 4.82
CA VAL A 197 4.92 -7.92 5.40
C VAL A 197 5.79 -7.20 4.37
N LYS A 198 5.64 -5.87 4.29
CA LYS A 198 6.49 -5.03 3.43
C LYS A 198 7.94 -5.06 3.94
N PHE A 199 8.89 -5.28 3.03
CA PHE A 199 10.32 -5.38 3.32
C PHE A 199 10.70 -6.48 4.33
N ALA A 200 9.83 -7.49 4.53
CA ALA A 200 10.06 -8.58 5.47
C ALA A 200 10.41 -8.16 6.91
N LYS A 201 9.95 -6.97 7.34
CA LYS A 201 10.29 -6.43 8.67
C LYS A 201 9.60 -7.19 9.78
N ILE A 202 10.35 -7.55 10.81
CA ILE A 202 9.81 -8.07 12.06
C ILE A 202 9.57 -6.89 13.01
N ARG A 203 8.43 -6.86 13.70
CA ARG A 203 8.15 -5.88 14.76
C ARG A 203 6.99 -6.31 15.64
N HIS A 204 6.93 -5.74 16.83
CA HIS A 204 5.76 -5.80 17.69
C HIS A 204 4.89 -4.60 17.36
N ALA A 205 3.70 -4.85 16.80
CA ALA A 205 2.69 -3.82 16.61
C ALA A 205 1.82 -3.80 17.87
N VAL A 206 2.31 -3.10 18.90
CA VAL A 206 1.69 -2.93 20.21
C VAL A 206 0.40 -2.14 20.06
N PHE A 207 -0.62 -2.56 20.83
CA PHE A 207 -1.90 -1.88 20.91
C PHE A 207 -1.69 -0.49 21.51
N ILE A 208 -2.14 0.52 20.78
CA ILE A 208 -2.27 1.88 21.31
C ILE A 208 -3.32 1.84 22.43
N PRO A 209 -3.13 2.57 23.55
CA PRO A 209 -4.08 2.61 24.67
C PRO A 209 -5.36 3.37 24.30
N LEU A 210 -6.19 2.74 23.46
CA LEU A 210 -7.56 3.19 23.18
C LEU A 210 -8.52 2.63 24.23
N PRO A 211 -9.73 3.18 24.36
CA PRO A 211 -10.74 2.67 25.28
C PRO A 211 -10.98 1.15 25.15
N ASN A 212 -11.25 0.48 26.28
CA ASN A 212 -11.37 -0.98 26.35
C ASN A 212 -12.41 -1.54 25.37
N ASP A 213 -13.51 -0.83 25.10
CA ASP A 213 -14.52 -1.27 24.13
C ASP A 213 -13.97 -1.47 22.70
N ILE A 214 -12.88 -0.77 22.36
CA ILE A 214 -12.20 -0.94 21.07
C ILE A 214 -11.33 -2.20 21.07
N ILE A 215 -10.68 -2.49 22.19
CA ILE A 215 -9.87 -3.71 22.41
C ILE A 215 -10.79 -4.94 22.42
N ASP A 216 -11.90 -4.85 23.13
CA ASP A 216 -12.89 -5.93 23.29
C ASP A 216 -13.45 -6.40 21.95
N ASN A 217 -13.68 -5.48 20.98
CA ASN A 217 -14.09 -5.88 19.63
C ASN A 217 -13.13 -6.90 18.98
N VAL A 218 -11.83 -6.77 19.24
CA VAL A 218 -10.80 -7.69 18.71
C VAL A 218 -10.76 -9.00 19.49
N LEU A 219 -10.81 -8.93 20.82
CA LEU A 219 -10.73 -10.10 21.69
C LEU A 219 -11.98 -10.98 21.58
N LEU A 220 -13.17 -10.38 21.61
CA LEU A 220 -14.44 -11.08 21.43
C LEU A 220 -14.52 -11.76 20.06
N TRP A 221 -14.00 -11.11 19.02
CA TRP A 221 -13.92 -11.72 17.69
C TRP A 221 -12.96 -12.91 17.65
N ARG A 222 -11.77 -12.80 18.29
CA ARG A 222 -10.84 -13.93 18.44
C ARG A 222 -11.52 -15.10 19.13
N ASP A 223 -12.20 -14.85 20.24
CA ASP A 223 -12.82 -15.89 21.06
C ASP A 223 -13.99 -16.56 20.31
N HIS A 224 -14.77 -15.77 19.57
CA HIS A 224 -15.78 -16.28 18.66
C HIS A 224 -15.19 -17.20 17.57
N LEU A 225 -14.07 -16.84 16.95
CA LEU A 225 -13.38 -17.71 15.99
C LEU A 225 -12.89 -19.01 16.64
N ARG A 226 -12.36 -18.95 17.87
CA ARG A 226 -11.95 -20.15 18.62
C ARG A 226 -13.12 -21.08 18.90
N ALA A 227 -14.28 -20.54 19.28
CA ALA A 227 -15.50 -21.31 19.49
C ALA A 227 -15.98 -22.02 18.20
N LEU A 228 -15.71 -21.42 17.04
CA LEU A 228 -15.95 -22.01 15.71
C LEU A 228 -14.83 -22.97 15.24
N GLY A 229 -13.85 -23.29 16.10
CA GLY A 229 -12.79 -24.24 15.81
C GLY A 229 -11.63 -23.69 14.98
N PHE A 230 -11.42 -22.37 14.94
CA PHE A 230 -10.23 -21.78 14.31
C PHE A 230 -8.98 -22.05 15.15
N ASN A 231 -7.89 -22.40 14.47
CA ASN A 231 -6.59 -22.65 15.08
C ASN A 231 -5.61 -21.49 14.83
N ASP A 232 -4.41 -21.64 15.39
CA ASP A 232 -3.33 -20.65 15.35
C ASP A 232 -2.88 -20.24 13.94
N GLY A 233 -2.97 -21.17 13.00
CA GLY A 233 -2.58 -20.97 11.60
C GLY A 233 -3.65 -20.29 10.75
N ASP A 234 -4.88 -20.24 11.23
CA ASP A 234 -6.04 -19.70 10.52
C ASP A 234 -6.00 -18.16 10.47
N PRO A 235 -6.62 -17.54 9.45
CA PRO A 235 -6.68 -16.08 9.32
C PRO A 235 -7.50 -15.47 10.47
N PHE A 236 -7.03 -14.34 11.01
CA PHE A 236 -7.76 -13.57 12.02
C PHE A 236 -9.00 -12.88 11.42
N PHE A 237 -8.92 -12.49 10.15
CA PHE A 237 -10.04 -11.91 9.38
C PHE A 237 -10.40 -12.82 8.21
N PRO A 238 -11.18 -13.90 8.47
CA PRO A 238 -11.63 -14.81 7.44
C PRO A 238 -12.62 -14.19 6.46
N LYS A 239 -12.72 -14.81 5.30
CA LYS A 239 -13.82 -14.58 4.36
C LYS A 239 -15.14 -15.03 5.00
N VAL A 240 -16.15 -14.16 4.91
CA VAL A 240 -17.52 -14.44 5.33
C VAL A 240 -18.37 -14.30 4.09
N ASP A 241 -18.94 -15.41 3.65
CA ASP A 241 -19.79 -15.48 2.46
C ASP A 241 -21.25 -15.47 2.89
N ASN A 242 -22.05 -14.72 2.13
CA ASN A 242 -23.50 -14.76 2.23
C ASN A 242 -24.01 -15.69 1.12
N HIS A 243 -24.94 -16.58 1.47
CA HIS A 243 -25.62 -17.46 0.53
C HIS A 243 -27.06 -17.68 0.99
N PHE A 244 -27.93 -18.12 0.10
CA PHE A 244 -29.27 -18.56 0.49
C PHE A 244 -29.24 -20.05 0.77
N GLY A 245 -29.73 -20.44 1.95
CA GLY A 245 -29.84 -21.83 2.37
C GLY A 245 -30.99 -22.57 1.68
N LYS A 246 -31.20 -23.84 2.06
CA LYS A 246 -32.28 -24.69 1.49
C LYS A 246 -33.68 -24.14 1.73
N THR A 247 -33.85 -23.29 2.75
CA THR A 247 -35.10 -22.61 3.10
C THR A 247 -35.24 -21.24 2.41
N ASN A 248 -34.34 -20.88 1.49
CA ASN A 248 -34.23 -19.54 0.88
C ASN A 248 -34.02 -18.39 1.90
N LEU A 249 -33.54 -18.71 3.11
CA LEU A 249 -33.10 -17.71 4.08
C LEU A 249 -31.63 -17.37 3.87
N LEU A 250 -31.24 -16.13 4.16
CA LEU A 250 -29.86 -15.68 4.04
C LEU A 250 -29.01 -16.28 5.18
N GLU A 251 -28.02 -17.09 4.82
CA GLU A 251 -27.10 -17.75 5.72
C GLU A 251 -25.67 -17.23 5.51
N GLN A 252 -24.89 -17.15 6.60
CA GLN A 252 -23.48 -16.78 6.56
C GLN A 252 -22.60 -18.00 6.78
N THR A 253 -21.52 -18.11 6.01
CA THR A 253 -20.50 -19.13 6.23
C THR A 253 -19.13 -18.48 6.36
N ILE A 254 -18.47 -18.74 7.48
CA ILE A 254 -17.09 -18.31 7.72
C ILE A 254 -16.14 -19.36 7.15
N GLN A 255 -15.28 -18.93 6.22
CA GLN A 255 -14.26 -19.79 5.63
C GLN A 255 -12.90 -19.54 6.27
N LYS A 256 -12.13 -20.59 6.52
CA LYS A 256 -10.74 -20.51 7.03
C LYS A 256 -9.73 -19.97 6.00
N THR A 257 -10.17 -19.10 5.10
CA THR A 257 -9.33 -18.44 4.10
C THR A 257 -9.34 -16.94 4.32
N ALA A 258 -8.18 -16.31 4.15
CA ALA A 258 -8.04 -14.87 4.29
C ALA A 258 -8.82 -14.13 3.20
N ILE A 259 -9.22 -12.89 3.50
CA ILE A 259 -9.76 -11.97 2.51
C ILE A 259 -8.78 -11.85 1.33
N LYS A 260 -9.28 -12.03 0.10
CA LYS A 260 -8.44 -12.15 -1.10
C LYS A 260 -7.81 -10.83 -1.53
N SER A 261 -8.50 -9.71 -1.33
CA SER A 261 -8.11 -8.40 -1.87
C SER A 261 -8.09 -7.31 -0.81
N ASP A 262 -7.07 -6.46 -0.87
CA ASP A 262 -7.00 -5.23 -0.10
C ASP A 262 -8.20 -4.30 -0.38
N THR A 263 -8.82 -4.41 -1.57
CA THR A 263 -10.01 -3.62 -1.91
C THR A 263 -11.19 -3.95 -1.01
N THR A 264 -11.42 -5.22 -0.68
CA THR A 264 -12.48 -5.63 0.24
C THR A 264 -12.32 -4.98 1.62
N ILE A 265 -11.08 -4.85 2.10
CA ILE A 265 -10.80 -4.13 3.34
C ILE A 265 -11.10 -2.63 3.18
N ARG A 266 -10.68 -2.00 2.07
CA ARG A 266 -11.00 -0.59 1.83
C ARG A 266 -12.50 -0.34 1.79
N ASP A 267 -13.28 -1.26 1.25
CA ASP A 267 -14.73 -1.16 1.19
C ASP A 267 -15.37 -1.23 2.59
N VAL A 268 -14.81 -2.05 3.50
CA VAL A 268 -15.22 -2.08 4.91
C VAL A 268 -14.98 -0.73 5.58
N PHE A 269 -13.80 -0.13 5.40
CA PHE A 269 -13.51 1.21 5.93
C PHE A 269 -14.44 2.26 5.34
N LYS A 270 -14.60 2.25 4.01
CA LYS A 270 -15.47 3.20 3.31
C LYS A 270 -16.89 3.17 3.89
N LYS A 271 -17.49 1.98 4.00
CA LYS A 271 -18.81 1.79 4.57
C LYS A 271 -18.91 2.29 6.02
N ALA A 272 -17.94 1.94 6.87
CA ALA A 272 -17.97 2.35 8.27
C ALA A 272 -17.95 3.88 8.43
N PHE A 273 -17.10 4.58 7.69
CA PHE A 273 -17.02 6.04 7.74
C PHE A 273 -18.27 6.70 7.14
N GLU A 274 -18.76 6.21 5.99
CA GLU A 274 -19.98 6.72 5.36
C GLU A 274 -21.23 6.53 6.25
N SER A 275 -21.37 5.37 6.89
CA SER A 275 -22.47 5.11 7.83
C SER A 275 -22.43 5.99 9.08
N ALA A 276 -21.24 6.48 9.46
CA ALA A 276 -21.07 7.42 10.55
C ALA A 276 -21.22 8.89 10.14
N GLY A 277 -21.55 9.17 8.86
CA GLY A 277 -21.63 10.54 8.33
C GLY A 277 -20.28 11.26 8.25
N LEU A 278 -19.18 10.51 8.19
CA LEU A 278 -17.82 11.05 8.18
C LEU A 278 -17.12 10.78 6.83
N GLU A 279 -16.19 11.65 6.49
CA GLU A 279 -15.37 11.49 5.28
C GLU A 279 -14.54 10.20 5.34
N TYR A 280 -14.54 9.42 4.27
CA TYR A 280 -13.78 8.17 4.19
C TYR A 280 -12.28 8.40 4.35
N ILE A 281 -11.69 7.74 5.35
CA ILE A 281 -10.25 7.75 5.58
C ILE A 281 -9.66 6.38 5.23
N LYS A 282 -8.59 6.39 4.44
CA LYS A 282 -7.93 5.15 3.99
C LYS A 282 -7.27 4.46 5.20
N PRO A 283 -7.15 3.12 5.22
CA PRO A 283 -6.48 2.40 6.32
C PRO A 283 -5.07 2.91 6.63
N HIS A 284 -4.33 3.35 5.61
CA HIS A 284 -2.98 3.92 5.79
C HIS A 284 -2.98 5.23 6.59
N SER A 285 -4.07 6.00 6.56
CA SER A 285 -4.20 7.27 7.27
C SER A 285 -4.15 7.11 8.79
N PHE A 286 -4.52 5.94 9.33
CA PHE A 286 -4.43 5.63 10.76
C PHE A 286 -2.98 5.70 11.26
N ARG A 287 -2.02 5.28 10.43
CA ARG A 287 -0.59 5.37 10.75
C ARG A 287 -0.12 6.82 10.85
N LYS A 288 -0.69 7.69 10.01
CA LYS A 288 -0.42 9.13 10.03
C LYS A 288 -1.02 9.78 11.27
N THR A 289 -2.23 9.37 11.67
CA THR A 289 -2.85 9.80 12.93
C THR A 289 -1.97 9.46 14.12
N LEU A 290 -1.47 8.22 14.21
CA LEU A 290 -0.57 7.82 15.30
C LEU A 290 0.73 8.63 15.30
N ALA A 291 1.39 8.77 14.14
CA ALA A 291 2.66 9.48 14.03
C ALA A 291 2.52 10.96 14.43
N ARG A 292 1.47 11.64 13.94
CA ARG A 292 1.18 13.04 14.30
C ARG A 292 0.83 13.22 15.78
N TYR A 293 0.05 12.29 16.33
CA TYR A 293 -0.21 12.29 17.77
C TYR A 293 1.12 12.23 18.53
N ALA A 294 2.00 11.29 18.17
CA ALA A 294 3.27 11.05 18.82
C ALA A 294 4.26 12.23 18.78
N GLU A 295 4.23 13.05 17.72
CA GLU A 295 5.06 14.26 17.59
C GLU A 295 4.77 15.31 18.66
N THR A 296 3.56 15.32 19.21
CA THR A 296 3.13 16.25 20.27
C THR A 296 3.27 15.66 21.68
N GLN A 297 3.77 14.42 21.80
CA GLN A 297 3.95 13.75 23.08
C GLN A 297 5.41 13.90 23.55
N SER A 298 6.19 12.81 23.55
CA SER A 298 7.59 12.80 23.95
C SER A 298 8.48 12.16 22.89
N PRO A 299 9.79 12.51 22.85
CA PRO A 299 10.74 11.86 21.95
C PRO A 299 10.80 10.34 22.11
N ALA A 300 10.68 9.84 23.35
CA ALA A 300 10.66 8.41 23.64
C ALA A 300 9.42 7.73 23.03
N PHE A 301 8.23 8.34 23.19
CA PHE A 301 6.99 7.83 22.61
C PHE A 301 7.03 7.87 21.07
N LEU A 302 7.55 8.94 20.48
CA LEU A 302 7.75 9.02 19.03
C LEU A 302 8.69 7.94 18.50
N ASN A 303 9.78 7.62 19.22
CA ASN A 303 10.67 6.53 18.87
C ASN A 303 9.99 5.15 19.01
N ALA A 304 9.16 4.95 20.04
CA ALA A 304 8.35 3.74 20.18
C ALA A 304 7.37 3.58 19.01
N VAL A 305 6.67 4.66 18.64
CA VAL A 305 5.77 4.69 17.47
C VAL A 305 6.52 4.39 16.18
N ARG A 306 7.72 4.94 15.97
CA ARG A 306 8.58 4.61 14.82
C ARG A 306 8.82 3.10 14.72
N GLN A 307 9.15 2.45 15.84
CA GLN A 307 9.36 0.99 15.89
C GLN A 307 8.05 0.23 15.64
N ASN A 308 6.95 0.66 16.25
CA ASN A 308 5.60 0.10 16.06
C ASN A 308 5.17 0.11 14.58
N LEU A 309 5.54 1.19 13.88
CA LEU A 309 5.30 1.37 12.45
C LEU A 309 6.33 0.62 11.57
N GLY A 310 7.45 0.16 12.12
CA GLY A 310 8.52 -0.52 11.39
C GLY A 310 9.30 0.41 10.47
N HIS A 311 9.50 1.67 10.87
CA HIS A 311 10.35 2.63 10.16
C HIS A 311 11.79 2.52 10.65
N GLU A 312 12.77 2.52 9.74
CA GLU A 312 14.20 2.39 10.09
C GLU A 312 14.73 3.63 10.79
N SER A 313 14.37 4.82 10.31
CA SER A 313 14.82 6.09 10.85
C SER A 313 13.66 6.97 11.31
N ILE A 314 13.98 7.92 12.19
CA ILE A 314 13.06 8.98 12.57
C ILE A 314 12.68 9.84 11.35
N ASP A 315 13.64 10.08 10.44
CA ASP A 315 13.42 10.81 9.19
C ASP A 315 12.33 10.18 8.35
N THR A 316 12.25 8.84 8.29
CA THR A 316 11.18 8.15 7.56
C THR A 316 9.80 8.49 8.15
N THR A 317 9.72 8.66 9.48
CA THR A 317 8.48 9.03 10.17
C THR A 317 8.17 10.51 9.93
N LEU A 318 9.12 11.42 10.16
CA LEU A 318 8.90 12.86 10.01
C LEU A 318 8.67 13.28 8.56
N SER A 319 9.42 12.74 7.59
CA SER A 319 9.22 13.05 6.17
C SER A 319 7.88 12.51 5.62
N SER A 320 7.35 11.43 6.20
CA SER A 320 6.10 10.83 5.75
C SER A 320 4.87 11.41 6.48
N TYR A 321 5.02 11.83 7.74
CA TYR A 321 3.89 12.14 8.62
C TYR A 321 4.03 13.47 9.38
N GLY A 322 5.25 13.98 9.56
CA GLY A 322 5.58 15.06 10.50
C GLY A 322 5.71 16.46 9.95
N GLN A 323 5.24 16.67 8.72
CA GLN A 323 5.01 18.03 8.27
C GLN A 323 3.75 18.58 8.97
N LEU A 324 3.99 19.47 9.93
CA LEU A 324 2.96 20.27 10.60
C LEU A 324 2.31 21.22 9.59
N SER A 325 1.01 21.49 9.75
CA SER A 325 0.40 22.63 9.08
C SER A 325 1.00 23.94 9.60
N VAL A 326 0.95 24.99 8.78
CA VAL A 326 1.42 26.32 9.19
C VAL A 326 0.68 26.81 10.46
N ALA A 327 -0.59 26.46 10.60
CA ALA A 327 -1.37 26.78 11.80
C ALA A 327 -0.87 26.04 13.04
N GLU A 328 -0.60 24.74 12.94
CA GLU A 328 -0.02 23.93 14.04
C GLU A 328 1.38 24.42 14.41
N GLN A 329 2.23 24.70 13.41
CA GLN A 329 3.56 25.25 13.61
C GLN A 329 3.50 26.57 14.39
N ARG A 330 2.66 27.53 13.94
CA ARG A 330 2.47 28.82 14.63
C ARG A 330 2.00 28.62 16.06
N LYS A 331 0.99 27.77 16.27
CA LYS A 331 0.44 27.47 17.59
C LYS A 331 1.51 26.93 18.53
N ILE A 332 2.27 25.92 18.10
CA ILE A 332 3.33 25.29 18.91
C ILE A 332 4.40 26.31 19.27
N ILE A 333 4.90 27.09 18.30
CA ILE A 333 5.91 28.12 18.55
C ILE A 333 5.38 29.17 19.54
N SER A 334 4.14 29.64 19.37
CA SER A 334 3.54 30.65 20.26
C SER A 334 3.19 30.13 21.65
N SER A 335 3.14 28.81 21.85
CA SER A 335 2.81 28.20 23.15
C SER A 335 4.02 28.01 24.07
N VAL A 336 5.23 28.26 23.57
CA VAL A 336 6.44 28.24 24.38
C VAL A 336 6.50 29.54 25.19
N SER A 337 6.30 29.44 26.50
CA SER A 337 6.67 30.51 27.43
C SER A 337 8.16 30.43 27.69
N PHE A 338 8.86 31.55 27.55
CA PHE A 338 10.23 31.68 28.05
C PHE A 338 10.10 32.32 29.43
N ASP A 339 10.23 31.49 30.46
CA ASP A 339 10.36 31.97 31.84
C ASP A 339 11.80 32.44 32.11
#